data_AF-A0A951HJI2-F1
#
_entry.id   AF-A0A951HJI2-F1
#
_cell.length_a   1.000
_cell.length_b   1.000
_cell.length_c   1.000
_cell.angle_alpha   90.00
_cell.angle_beta   90.00
_cell.angle_gamma   90.00
#
_symmetry.space_group_name_H-M   'P 1'
#
loop_
_entity.id
_entity.type
_entity.pdbx_description
1 polymer ?
#
loop_
_entity_poly.entity_id
_entity_poly.type
_entity_poly.pdbx_seq_one_letter_code
_entity_poly.pdbx_strand_id
1 'polypeptide(L)'
;MDGLEAVAEALEQARRLLVDHGDRSTAPRLSALEERLRRGDESALASVVSEATGGMGSLNDRWLCRENGDEVEQHETSAVNKRLTKLVRDIEVKARSAAAKHNVSLVR
;
A
#
# COMPACT_ATOMS: atom_id res chain seq x y z
N MET A 1 14.99 -11.57 -7.08
CA MET A 1 14.40 -10.68 -6.06
C MET A 1 13.58 -11.53 -5.12
N ASP A 2 13.75 -11.33 -3.82
CA ASP A 2 12.89 -11.96 -2.82
C ASP A 2 11.45 -11.43 -2.95
N GLY A 3 10.45 -12.29 -2.76
CA GLY A 3 9.04 -11.91 -2.87
C GLY A 3 8.66 -10.86 -1.84
N LEU A 4 9.24 -10.94 -0.64
CA LEU A 4 9.01 -9.97 0.44
C LEU A 4 9.58 -8.59 0.09
N GLU A 5 10.82 -8.52 -0.42
CA GLU A 5 11.46 -7.26 -0.81
C GLU A 5 10.67 -6.57 -1.92
N ALA A 6 10.21 -7.31 -2.94
CA ALA A 6 9.41 -6.75 -4.02
C ALA A 6 8.09 -6.12 -3.53
N VAL A 7 7.48 -6.69 -2.48
CA VAL A 7 6.27 -6.14 -1.84
C VAL A 7 6.64 -4.91 -1.01
N ALA A 8 7.74 -4.95 -0.26
CA ALA A 8 8.23 -3.81 0.53
C ALA A 8 8.52 -2.58 -0.37
N GLU A 9 9.17 -2.78 -1.51
CA GLU A 9 9.42 -1.73 -2.51
C GLU A 9 8.12 -1.13 -3.07
N ALA A 10 7.08 -1.95 -3.28
CA ALA A 10 5.79 -1.48 -3.77
C ALA A 10 5.05 -0.65 -2.70
N LEU A 11 5.08 -1.10 -1.44
CA LEU A 11 4.56 -0.34 -0.29
C LEU A 11 5.29 0.98 -0.12
N GLU A 12 6.60 0.99 -0.25
CA GLU A 12 7.40 2.21 -0.14
C GLU A 12 7.00 3.23 -1.21
N GLN A 13 6.76 2.80 -2.45
CA GLN A 13 6.30 3.70 -3.52
C GLN A 13 4.94 4.33 -3.21
N ALA A 14 3.97 3.54 -2.71
CA ALA A 14 2.68 4.06 -2.28
C ALA A 14 2.83 5.01 -1.08
N ARG A 15 3.63 4.61 -0.08
CA ARG A 15 3.91 5.43 1.11
C ARG A 15 4.54 6.77 0.75
N ARG A 16 5.53 6.80 -0.15
CA ARG A 16 6.15 8.05 -0.61
C ARG A 16 5.12 8.96 -1.27
N LEU A 17 4.28 8.43 -2.17
CA LEU A 17 3.21 9.21 -2.78
C LEU A 17 2.25 9.81 -1.73
N LEU A 18 1.90 9.04 -0.70
CA LEU A 18 1.05 9.51 0.38
C LEU A 18 1.73 10.62 1.20
N VAL A 19 2.99 10.44 1.57
CA VAL A 19 3.78 11.44 2.33
C VAL A 19 3.97 12.73 1.54
N ASP A 20 4.28 12.62 0.25
CA ASP A 20 4.45 13.76 -0.66
C ASP A 20 3.17 14.62 -0.77
N HIS A 21 2.02 14.03 -0.43
CA HIS A 21 0.71 14.68 -0.43
C HIS A 21 0.13 14.87 0.99
N GLY A 22 0.99 14.87 2.01
CA GLY A 22 0.62 15.27 3.38
C GLY A 22 -0.13 14.22 4.19
N ASP A 23 -0.28 12.98 3.71
CA ASP A 23 -0.95 11.92 4.47
C ASP A 23 -0.16 11.55 5.74
N ARG A 24 -0.82 11.67 6.89
CA ARG A 24 -0.24 11.35 8.22
C ARG A 24 -0.85 10.10 8.86
N SER A 25 -1.79 9.45 8.17
CA SER A 25 -2.62 8.38 8.75
C SER A 25 -2.34 7.02 8.14
N THR A 26 -2.27 6.95 6.80
CA THR A 26 -2.07 5.71 6.05
C THR A 26 -0.58 5.44 5.84
N ALA A 27 0.21 6.48 5.57
CA ALA A 27 1.65 6.34 5.36
C ALA A 27 2.40 5.65 6.53
N PRO A 28 2.13 5.95 7.83
CA PRO A 28 2.75 5.24 8.94
C PRO A 28 2.40 3.74 8.99
N ARG A 29 1.16 3.38 8.65
CA ARG A 29 0.73 1.96 8.60
C ARG A 29 1.49 1.20 7.51
N LEU A 30 1.66 1.79 6.33
CA LEU A 30 2.45 1.20 5.26
C LEU A 30 3.93 1.05 5.66
N SER A 31 4.49 2.04 6.37
CA SER A 31 5.87 1.98 6.88
C SER A 31 6.08 0.80 7.84
N ALA A 32 5.11 0.51 8.70
CA ALA A 32 5.20 -0.62 9.63
C ALA A 32 5.14 -1.97 8.90
N LEU A 33 4.31 -2.08 7.84
CA LEU A 33 4.25 -3.28 7.00
C LEU A 33 5.54 -3.47 6.19
N GLU A 34 6.08 -2.39 5.62
CA GLU A 34 7.36 -2.35 4.91
C GLU A 34 8.50 -2.86 5.80
N GLU A 35 8.61 -2.36 7.03
CA GLU A 35 9.64 -2.76 7.98
C GLU A 35 9.53 -4.24 8.36
N ARG A 36 8.31 -4.75 8.58
CA ARG A 36 8.08 -6.18 8.87
C ARG A 36 8.54 -7.06 7.71
N LEU A 37 8.16 -6.73 6.48
CA LEU A 37 8.58 -7.50 5.30
C LEU A 37 10.10 -7.50 5.11
N ARG A 38 10.77 -6.36 5.30
CA ARG A 38 12.24 -6.26 5.21
C ARG A 38 12.98 -7.06 6.28
N ARG A 39 12.31 -7.33 7.41
CA ARG A 39 12.83 -8.22 8.46
C ARG A 39 12.55 -9.70 8.19
N GLY A 40 11.93 -10.03 7.06
CA GLY A 40 11.56 -11.40 6.70
C GLY A 40 10.25 -11.89 7.35
N ASP A 41 9.43 -11.00 7.91
CA ASP A 41 8.13 -11.38 8.51
C ASP A 41 7.09 -11.65 7.41
N GLU A 42 7.06 -12.91 6.96
CA GLU A 42 6.10 -13.41 5.96
C GLU A 42 4.64 -13.27 6.41
N SER A 43 4.36 -13.28 7.73
CA SER A 43 2.99 -13.12 8.24
C SER A 43 2.39 -11.74 7.91
N ALA A 44 3.23 -10.75 7.61
CA ALA A 44 2.77 -9.43 7.20
C ALA A 44 2.06 -9.44 5.83
N LEU A 45 2.29 -10.44 4.98
CA LEU A 45 1.69 -10.52 3.65
C LEU A 45 0.15 -10.54 3.67
N ALA A 46 -0.46 -11.20 4.66
CA ALA A 46 -1.91 -11.19 4.82
C ALA A 46 -2.44 -9.78 5.14
N SER A 47 -1.74 -9.05 6.01
CA SER A 47 -2.07 -7.65 6.33
C SER A 47 -1.90 -6.73 5.11
N VAL A 48 -0.87 -6.96 4.29
CA VAL A 48 -0.64 -6.18 3.06
C VAL A 48 -1.76 -6.40 2.05
N VAL A 49 -2.19 -7.65 1.85
CA VAL A 49 -3.34 -7.93 0.97
C VAL A 49 -4.60 -7.26 1.50
N SER A 50 -4.87 -7.35 2.81
CA SER A 50 -6.01 -6.67 3.43
C SER A 50 -5.95 -5.15 3.25
N GLU A 51 -4.78 -4.53 3.38
CA GLU A 51 -4.59 -3.09 3.15
C GLU A 51 -4.79 -2.72 1.67
N ALA A 52 -4.42 -3.59 0.72
CA ALA A 52 -4.53 -3.34 -0.72
C ALA A 52 -5.89 -3.70 -1.32
N THR A 53 -6.70 -4.54 -0.68
CA THR A 53 -8.00 -5.01 -1.21
C THR A 53 -9.17 -4.76 -0.27
N GLY A 54 -8.92 -4.23 0.92
CA GLY A 54 -9.92 -4.02 1.95
C GLY A 54 -10.97 -2.97 1.59
N GLY A 55 -11.89 -2.76 2.53
CA GLY A 55 -12.93 -1.74 2.46
C GLY A 55 -12.52 -0.44 3.15
N MET A 56 -13.47 0.18 3.84
CA MET A 56 -13.34 1.48 4.51
C MET A 56 -12.05 1.58 5.35
N GLY A 57 -11.25 2.61 5.07
CA GLY A 57 -10.00 2.91 5.78
C GLY A 57 -8.77 2.14 5.30
N SER A 58 -8.90 1.27 4.31
CA SER A 58 -7.76 0.66 3.61
C SER A 58 -7.16 1.60 2.56
N LEU A 59 -5.96 1.27 2.07
CA LEU A 59 -5.33 1.97 0.97
C LEU A 59 -6.18 1.93 -0.33
N ASN A 60 -6.98 0.88 -0.52
CA ASN A 60 -7.87 0.74 -1.67
C ASN A 60 -9.00 1.78 -1.70
N ASP A 61 -9.49 2.20 -0.54
CA ASP A 61 -10.55 3.21 -0.39
C ASP A 61 -10.00 4.64 -0.28
N ARG A 62 -8.67 4.79 -0.30
CA ARG A 62 -8.03 6.08 -0.11
C ARG A 62 -8.16 6.95 -1.36
N TRP A 63 -8.82 8.09 -1.20
CA TRP A 63 -8.86 9.15 -2.20
C TRP A 63 -8.12 10.39 -1.70
N LEU A 64 -7.07 10.82 -2.40
CA LEU A 64 -6.27 11.99 -2.03
C LEU A 64 -6.93 13.28 -2.54
N CYS A 65 -7.32 14.18 -1.64
CA CYS A 65 -7.86 15.50 -1.97
C CYS A 65 -7.82 16.46 -0.78
N ARG A 66 -7.94 17.77 -1.04
CA ARG A 66 -7.90 18.80 0.03
C ARG A 66 -9.01 18.63 1.06
N GLU A 67 -10.19 18.20 0.65
CA GLU A 67 -11.33 17.95 1.53
C GLU A 67 -11.04 16.83 2.55
N ASN A 68 -10.14 15.91 2.20
CA ASN A 68 -9.64 14.85 3.08
C ASN A 68 -8.41 15.28 3.91
N GLY A 69 -8.00 16.55 3.81
CA GLY A 69 -6.83 17.10 4.50
C GLY A 69 -5.50 16.87 3.78
N ASP A 70 -5.53 16.49 2.50
CA ASP A 70 -4.31 16.23 1.72
C ASP A 70 -3.77 17.49 1.04
N GLU A 71 -2.45 17.49 0.85
CA GLU A 71 -1.70 18.50 0.11
C GLU A 71 -1.67 18.14 -1.39
N VAL A 72 -2.84 18.21 -2.04
CA VAL A 72 -3.02 17.98 -3.49
C VAL A 72 -3.75 19.14 -4.13
N GLU A 73 -3.23 19.68 -5.24
CA GLU A 73 -3.96 20.68 -6.01
C GLU A 73 -5.16 20.06 -6.74
N GLN A 74 -6.28 20.79 -6.86
CA GLN A 74 -7.51 20.26 -7.46
C GLN A 74 -7.30 19.71 -8.89
N HIS A 75 -6.42 20.34 -9.66
CA HIS A 75 -6.11 19.91 -11.03
C HIS A 75 -5.22 18.65 -11.08
N GLU A 76 -4.52 18.32 -10.00
CA GLU A 76 -3.65 17.14 -9.88
C GLU A 76 -4.39 15.92 -9.30
N THR A 77 -5.48 16.15 -8.55
CA THR A 77 -6.28 15.12 -7.86
C THR A 77 -6.51 13.87 -8.71
N SER A 78 -6.95 14.03 -9.97
CA SER A 78 -7.22 12.88 -10.84
C SER A 78 -5.95 12.10 -11.20
N ALA A 79 -4.85 12.79 -11.48
CA ALA A 79 -3.59 12.16 -11.87
C ALA A 79 -2.94 11.43 -10.68
N VAL A 80 -2.92 12.07 -9.51
CA VAL A 80 -2.38 11.50 -8.26
C VAL A 80 -3.17 10.25 -7.85
N ASN A 81 -4.50 10.30 -7.87
CA ASN A 81 -5.32 9.14 -7.50
C ASN A 81 -5.20 8.00 -8.53
N LYS A 82 -5.09 8.28 -9.83
CA LYS A 82 -4.76 7.25 -10.84
C LYS A 82 -3.44 6.57 -10.55
N ARG A 83 -2.42 7.32 -10.13
CA ARG A 83 -1.12 6.78 -9.72
C ARG A 83 -1.26 5.91 -8.47
N LEU A 84 -1.98 6.39 -7.46
CA LEU A 84 -2.27 5.62 -6.25
C LEU A 84 -2.96 4.29 -6.59
N THR A 85 -4.04 4.30 -7.37
CA THR A 85 -4.73 3.08 -7.81
C THR A 85 -3.80 2.08 -8.51
N LYS A 86 -2.87 2.57 -9.34
CA LYS A 86 -1.88 1.70 -9.99
C LYS A 86 -0.94 1.04 -8.98
N LEU A 87 -0.48 1.79 -7.98
CA LEU A 87 0.37 1.28 -6.91
C LEU A 87 -0.36 0.26 -6.03
N VAL A 88 -1.62 0.53 -5.68
CA VAL A 88 -2.46 -0.42 -4.91
C VAL A 88 -2.58 -1.77 -5.63
N ARG A 89 -2.86 -1.76 -6.93
CA ARG A 89 -2.94 -2.99 -7.74
C ARG A 89 -1.60 -3.73 -7.81
N ASP A 90 -0.49 -3.00 -7.95
CA ASP A 90 0.84 -3.60 -7.96
C ASP A 90 1.18 -4.26 -6.62
N ILE A 91 0.84 -3.61 -5.50
CA ILE A 91 0.97 -4.18 -4.15
C ILE A 91 0.14 -5.46 -4.03
N GLU A 92 -1.12 -5.45 -4.44
CA GLU A 92 -1.99 -6.64 -4.38
C GLU A 92 -1.37 -7.82 -5.14
N VAL A 93 -0.99 -7.60 -6.42
CA VAL A 93 -0.45 -8.66 -7.28
C VAL A 93 0.82 -9.26 -6.66
N LYS A 94 1.74 -8.41 -6.22
CA LYS A 94 3.00 -8.86 -5.61
C LYS A 94 2.76 -9.57 -4.28
N ALA A 95 1.89 -9.04 -3.42
CA ALA A 95 1.61 -9.61 -2.11
C ALA A 95 0.93 -10.98 -2.22
N ARG A 96 -0.02 -11.15 -3.15
CA ARG A 96 -0.64 -12.45 -3.42
C ARG A 96 0.37 -13.47 -3.96
N SER A 97 1.24 -13.04 -4.88
CA SER A 97 2.29 -13.90 -5.43
C SER A 97 3.29 -14.34 -4.35
N ALA A 98 3.73 -13.41 -3.50
CA ALA A 98 4.59 -13.72 -2.36
C ALA A 98 3.88 -14.65 -1.36
N ALA A 99 2.62 -14.39 -1.01
CA ALA A 99 1.87 -15.24 -0.08
C ALA A 99 1.77 -16.69 -0.58
N ALA A 100 1.51 -16.89 -1.88
CA ALA A 100 1.50 -18.22 -2.48
C ALA A 100 2.87 -18.93 -2.40
N LYS A 101 3.97 -18.19 -2.61
CA LYS A 101 5.33 -18.72 -2.52
C LYS A 101 5.72 -19.11 -1.09
N HIS A 102 5.27 -18.35 -0.10
CA HIS A 102 5.58 -18.53 1.32
C HIS A 102 4.51 -19.35 2.08
N ASN A 103 3.53 -19.94 1.37
CA ASN A 103 2.42 -20.70 1.95
C ASN A 103 1.62 -19.92 3.03
N VAL A 104 1.52 -18.60 2.88
CA VAL A 104 0.74 -17.73 3.77
C VAL A 104 -0.73 -17.79 3.38
N SER A 105 -1.59 -18.15 4.31
CA SER A 105 -3.04 -18.14 4.11
C SER A 105 -3.57 -16.70 4.06
N LEU A 106 -4.21 -16.34 2.95
CA LEU A 106 -4.89 -15.06 2.81
C LEU A 106 -6.33 -15.23 3.31
N VAL A 107 -6.65 -14.60 4.43
CA VAL A 107 -8.02 -14.56 4.94
C VAL A 107 -8.88 -13.77 3.94
N ARG A 108 -10.02 -14.35 3.54
CA ARG A 108 -11.02 -13.72 2.68
C ARG A 108 -11.90 -12.74 3.44
#